data_AF-A0A957L4L9-F1
#
_entry.id   AF-A0A957L4L9-F1
#
_cell.length_a   1.000
_cell.length_b   1.000
_cell.length_c   1.000
_cell.angle_alpha   90.00
_cell.angle_beta   90.00
_cell.angle_gamma   90.00
#
_symmetry.space_group_name_H-M   'P 1'
#
loop_
_entity.id
_entity.type
_entity.pdbx_description
1 polymer ?
#
loop_
_entity_poly.entity_id
_entity_poly.type
_entity_poly.pdbx_seq_one_letter_code
_entity_poly.pdbx_strand_id
1 'polypeptide(L)'
;LDGRLPAMARVVTLYFADEALALAYPLELLAEQGVINDSQAGHELVLFHRPGTASALGNRTIAEGEDVGATNVFARELDGQLLTFSREGDLFVDAETGSSWNIVGLAVAGPLVGRQLTPIVHADHFWFSWAAFRPDTIIYQDADS
;
A
#
# COMPACT_ATOMS: atom_id res chain seq x y z
N LEU A 1 23.64 8.69 5.77
CA LEU A 1 22.39 8.17 5.16
C LEU A 1 22.24 6.73 5.59
N ASP A 2 21.02 6.31 5.91
CA ASP A 2 20.67 5.00 6.45
C ASP A 2 21.13 3.80 5.59
N GLY A 3 21.16 3.95 4.26
CA GLY A 3 21.78 2.99 3.33
C GLY A 3 20.94 1.76 2.96
N ARG A 4 19.83 1.49 3.65
CA ARG A 4 18.96 0.33 3.35
C ARG A 4 18.12 0.49 2.08
N LEU A 5 17.81 1.72 1.69
CA LEU A 5 17.19 2.09 0.42
C LEU A 5 17.89 3.33 -0.17
N PRO A 6 17.77 3.57 -1.50
CA PRO A 6 18.18 4.83 -2.10
C PRO A 6 17.55 6.02 -1.37
N ALA A 7 18.31 7.10 -1.17
CA ALA A 7 17.83 8.27 -0.40
C ALA A 7 16.50 8.82 -0.94
N MET A 8 16.38 8.91 -2.26
CA MET A 8 15.19 9.42 -2.96
C MET A 8 14.15 8.32 -3.28
N ALA A 9 14.30 7.10 -2.76
CA ALA A 9 13.28 6.08 -2.90
C ALA A 9 11.99 6.57 -2.24
N ARG A 10 10.87 6.42 -2.93
CA ARG A 10 9.55 6.69 -2.35
C ARG A 10 9.06 5.48 -1.59
N VAL A 11 8.52 5.73 -0.41
CA VAL A 11 8.03 4.69 0.49
C VAL A 11 6.67 5.09 1.02
N VAL A 12 5.77 4.11 1.07
CA VAL A 12 4.53 4.19 1.84
C VAL A 12 4.88 3.82 3.26
N THR A 13 4.57 4.69 4.21
CA THR A 13 4.99 4.53 5.62
C THR A 13 3.79 4.42 6.53
N LEU A 14 3.88 3.52 7.50
CA LEU A 14 2.92 3.35 8.57
C LEU A 14 3.64 3.54 9.91
N TYR A 15 2.94 4.11 10.89
CA TYR A 15 3.47 4.29 12.24
C TYR A 15 2.40 4.02 13.30
N PHE A 16 2.59 2.95 14.04
CA PHE A 16 1.78 2.56 15.19
C PHE A 16 2.44 3.13 16.45
N ALA A 17 1.95 4.28 16.90
CA ALA A 17 2.62 5.10 17.92
C ALA A 17 2.64 4.46 19.32
N ASP A 18 1.62 3.66 19.63
CA ASP A 18 1.47 2.87 20.85
C ASP A 18 2.50 1.73 20.95
N GLU A 19 2.86 1.14 19.82
CA GLU A 19 3.86 0.07 19.72
C GLU A 19 5.27 0.58 19.38
N ALA A 20 5.40 1.87 19.07
CA ALA A 20 6.60 2.47 18.47
C ALA A 20 7.07 1.73 17.19
N LEU A 21 6.14 1.12 16.47
CA LEU A 21 6.40 0.33 15.27
C LEU A 21 6.29 1.20 14.02
N ALA A 22 7.35 1.20 13.21
CA ALA A 22 7.40 1.86 11.92
C ALA A 22 7.58 0.82 10.81
N LEU A 23 6.70 0.87 9.80
CA LEU A 23 6.78 0.04 8.60
C LEU A 23 6.97 0.93 7.37
N ALA A 24 7.74 0.46 6.39
CA ALA A 24 7.89 1.12 5.11
C ALA A 24 7.80 0.11 3.96
N TYR A 25 7.00 0.47 2.95
CA TYR A 25 6.82 -0.32 1.74
C TYR A 25 7.37 0.48 0.57
N PRO A 26 8.42 -0.01 -0.13
CA PRO A 26 8.91 0.63 -1.34
C PRO A 26 7.77 0.79 -2.36
N LEU A 27 7.53 2.03 -2.79
CA LEU A 27 6.42 2.33 -3.68
C LEU A 27 6.58 1.65 -5.05
N GLU A 28 7.80 1.51 -5.53
CA GLU A 28 8.11 0.81 -6.79
C GLU A 28 7.66 -0.65 -6.75
N LEU A 29 7.97 -1.35 -5.65
CA LEU A 29 7.55 -2.73 -5.44
C LEU A 29 6.04 -2.86 -5.32
N LEU A 30 5.40 -1.96 -4.55
CA LEU A 30 3.94 -1.90 -4.46
C LEU A 30 3.28 -1.63 -5.82
N ALA A 31 3.87 -0.75 -6.63
CA ALA A 31 3.34 -0.42 -7.94
C ALA A 31 3.47 -1.59 -8.94
N GLU A 32 4.58 -2.33 -8.86
CA GLU A 32 4.82 -3.53 -9.66
C GLU A 32 3.84 -4.67 -9.30
N GLN A 33 3.65 -4.95 -8.01
CA GLN A 33 2.76 -6.01 -7.55
C GLN A 33 1.28 -5.61 -7.63
N GLY A 34 0.96 -4.31 -7.55
CA GLY A 34 -0.39 -3.76 -7.54
C GLY A 34 -1.16 -4.00 -6.24
N VAL A 35 -0.85 -5.06 -5.51
CA VAL A 35 -1.36 -5.36 -4.17
C VAL A 35 -0.27 -6.06 -3.36
N ILE A 36 -0.10 -5.65 -2.10
CA ILE A 36 0.75 -6.35 -1.13
C ILE A 36 -0.15 -6.82 0.01
N ASN A 37 -0.17 -8.13 0.28
CA ASN A 37 -0.74 -8.69 1.50
C ASN A 37 0.41 -8.95 2.47
N ASP A 38 0.37 -8.35 3.65
CA ASP A 38 1.46 -8.39 4.61
C ASP A 38 0.97 -8.77 6.01
N SER A 39 1.81 -9.48 6.74
CA SER A 39 1.60 -9.92 8.12
C SER A 39 2.85 -9.58 8.91
N GLN A 40 2.91 -8.35 9.44
CA GLN A 40 4.10 -7.82 10.09
C GLN A 40 3.80 -7.40 11.51
N ALA A 41 4.60 -7.90 12.46
CA ALA A 41 4.49 -7.58 13.89
C ALA A 41 3.07 -7.75 14.48
N GLY A 42 2.30 -8.72 13.98
CA GLY A 42 0.92 -8.98 14.42
C GLY A 42 -0.14 -8.11 13.75
N HIS A 43 0.23 -7.26 12.79
CA HIS A 43 -0.69 -6.47 11.98
C HIS A 43 -0.94 -7.16 10.63
N GLU A 44 -2.21 -7.39 10.32
CA GLU A 44 -2.67 -7.99 9.07
C GLU A 44 -3.07 -6.89 8.09
N LEU A 45 -2.19 -6.58 7.15
CA LEU A 45 -2.24 -5.39 6.31
C LEU A 45 -2.43 -5.75 4.84
N VAL A 46 -3.20 -4.93 4.12
CA VAL A 46 -3.20 -4.96 2.67
C VAL A 46 -2.99 -3.56 2.11
N LEU A 47 -2.06 -3.44 1.17
CA LEU A 47 -1.78 -2.22 0.44
C LEU A 47 -2.34 -2.38 -0.97
N PHE A 48 -3.24 -1.49 -1.34
CA PHE A 48 -3.79 -1.40 -2.69
C PHE A 48 -3.09 -0.31 -3.47
N HIS A 49 -2.70 -0.62 -4.70
CA HIS A 49 -2.18 0.35 -5.63
C HIS A 49 -2.91 0.30 -6.97
N ARG A 50 -3.29 1.47 -7.46
CA ARG A 50 -3.80 1.65 -8.81
C ARG A 50 -2.93 2.66 -9.55
N PRO A 51 -2.31 2.29 -10.68
CA PRO A 51 -1.52 3.20 -11.48
C PRO A 51 -2.30 4.47 -11.88
N GLY A 52 -1.58 5.58 -12.00
CA GLY A 52 -2.10 6.83 -12.50
C GLY A 52 -2.45 6.77 -13.99
N THR A 53 -3.33 7.66 -14.44
CA THR A 53 -3.57 7.86 -15.87
C THR A 53 -2.44 8.72 -16.44
N ALA A 54 -1.32 8.10 -16.81
CA ALA A 54 -0.31 8.78 -17.62
C ALA A 54 -0.99 9.38 -18.85
N SER A 55 -1.20 10.70 -18.83
CA SER A 55 -1.81 11.39 -19.97
C SER A 55 -0.85 11.23 -21.14
N ALA A 56 -1.35 10.67 -22.26
CA ALA A 56 -0.63 10.53 -23.52
C ALA A 56 -0.35 11.89 -24.22
N LEU A 57 -0.11 12.94 -23.43
CA LEU A 57 0.25 14.28 -23.86
C LEU A 57 1.61 14.61 -23.24
N GLY A 58 2.66 14.29 -23.99
CA GLY A 58 4.01 14.72 -23.70
C GLY A 58 4.11 16.24 -23.56
N ASN A 59 5.02 16.67 -22.68
CA ASN A 59 5.48 18.03 -22.45
C ASN A 59 4.42 19.07 -22.04
N ARG A 60 4.47 19.47 -20.74
CA ARG A 60 4.80 20.84 -20.28
C ARG A 60 4.60 20.98 -18.77
N THR A 61 5.71 21.21 -18.07
CA THR A 61 5.87 21.87 -16.74
C THR A 61 4.68 21.77 -15.77
N ILE A 62 4.68 20.76 -14.91
CA ILE A 62 3.92 20.77 -13.66
C ILE A 62 4.86 20.26 -12.54
N ALA A 63 4.85 20.96 -11.42
CA ALA A 63 5.62 20.66 -10.22
C ALA A 63 5.40 19.21 -9.73
N GLU A 64 6.50 18.55 -9.33
CA GLU A 64 6.58 17.37 -8.43
C GLU A 64 5.28 16.57 -8.22
N GLY A 65 4.79 15.98 -9.29
CA GLY A 65 3.58 15.17 -9.29
C GLY A 65 3.52 14.38 -10.58
N GLU A 66 4.58 13.62 -10.88
CA GLU A 66 4.44 12.52 -11.83
C GLU A 66 3.33 11.62 -11.29
N ASP A 67 2.42 11.21 -12.17
CA ASP A 67 1.18 10.53 -11.82
C ASP A 67 1.46 9.19 -11.16
N VAL A 68 1.56 9.23 -9.83
CA VAL A 68 2.03 8.13 -8.99
C VAL A 68 1.05 6.97 -8.99
N GLY A 69 -0.21 7.21 -9.35
CA GLY A 69 -1.29 6.32 -8.97
C GLY A 69 -1.76 6.55 -7.54
N ALA A 70 -2.85 5.86 -7.19
CA ALA A 70 -3.45 5.93 -5.88
C ALA A 70 -2.99 4.75 -5.03
N THR A 71 -2.58 5.03 -3.80
CA THR A 71 -2.26 4.03 -2.79
C THR A 71 -3.23 4.17 -1.62
N ASN A 72 -3.71 3.04 -1.09
CA ASN A 72 -4.40 2.99 0.19
C ASN A 72 -3.97 1.76 0.98
N VAL A 73 -4.03 1.84 2.30
CA VAL A 73 -3.66 0.75 3.21
C VAL A 73 -4.82 0.44 4.14
N PHE A 74 -5.06 -0.85 4.37
CA PHE A 74 -6.17 -1.34 5.17
C PHE A 74 -5.75 -2.49 6.08
N ALA A 75 -6.50 -2.69 7.16
CA ALA A 75 -6.55 -3.98 7.82
C ALA A 75 -7.23 -4.98 6.87
N ARG A 76 -6.59 -6.13 6.65
CA ARG A 76 -7.14 -7.20 5.78
C ARG A 76 -7.99 -8.23 6.54
N GLU A 77 -8.15 -8.05 7.85
CA GLU A 77 -9.16 -8.77 8.63
C GLU A 77 -10.50 -8.02 8.57
N LEU A 78 -11.58 -8.77 8.28
CA LEU A 78 -12.95 -8.27 8.26
C LEU A 78 -13.84 -9.25 9.02
N ASP A 79 -14.49 -8.78 10.10
CA ASP A 79 -15.34 -9.59 10.98
C ASP A 79 -14.69 -10.90 11.48
N GLY A 80 -13.39 -10.87 11.79
CA GLY A 80 -12.65 -12.05 12.24
C GLY A 80 -12.28 -13.03 11.12
N GLN A 81 -12.51 -12.66 9.85
CA GLN A 81 -12.03 -13.39 8.70
C GLN A 81 -10.83 -12.65 8.09
N LEU A 82 -9.71 -13.34 7.98
CA LEU A 82 -8.54 -12.85 7.27
C LEU A 82 -8.75 -12.99 5.76
N LEU A 83 -8.60 -11.88 5.03
CA LEU A 83 -8.75 -11.85 3.58
C LEU A 83 -7.40 -11.74 2.87
N THR A 84 -7.31 -12.35 1.69
CA THR A 84 -6.14 -12.31 0.81
C THR A 84 -6.55 -11.76 -0.53
N PHE A 85 -5.90 -10.69 -0.96
CA PHE A 85 -6.31 -9.94 -2.15
C PHE A 85 -5.37 -10.16 -3.33
N SER A 86 -5.95 -10.30 -4.52
CA SER A 86 -5.26 -10.13 -5.81
C SER A 86 -5.79 -8.86 -6.49
N ARG A 87 -5.01 -8.30 -7.42
CA ARG A 87 -5.46 -7.21 -8.28
C ARG A 87 -5.97 -7.76 -9.61
N GLU A 88 -7.17 -7.36 -10.02
CA GLU A 88 -7.78 -7.70 -11.30
C GLU A 88 -8.25 -6.42 -12.01
N GLY A 89 -7.44 -5.92 -12.95
CA GLY A 89 -7.70 -4.66 -13.64
C GLY A 89 -7.70 -3.47 -12.67
N ASP A 90 -8.86 -2.83 -12.51
CA ASP A 90 -9.04 -1.69 -11.60
C ASP A 90 -9.63 -2.06 -10.23
N LEU A 91 -9.94 -3.35 -10.02
CA LEU A 91 -10.50 -3.88 -8.79
C LEU A 91 -9.51 -4.80 -8.08
N PHE A 92 -9.81 -5.07 -6.82
CA PHE A 92 -9.14 -6.06 -5.99
C PHE A 92 -10.11 -7.17 -5.67
N VAL A 93 -9.68 -8.43 -5.67
CA VAL A 93 -10.55 -9.58 -5.43
C VAL A 93 -10.02 -10.34 -4.22
N ASP A 94 -10.88 -10.60 -3.23
CA ASP A 94 -10.51 -11.48 -2.12
C ASP A 94 -10.67 -12.95 -2.52
N ALA A 95 -9.70 -13.78 -2.15
CA ALA A 95 -9.68 -15.20 -2.50
C ALA A 95 -10.74 -16.01 -1.72
N GLU A 96 -11.11 -15.56 -0.52
CA GLU A 96 -11.92 -16.32 0.42
C GLU A 96 -13.42 -16.31 0.07
N THR A 97 -13.91 -15.22 -0.53
CA THR A 97 -15.32 -15.07 -0.93
C THR A 97 -15.50 -14.76 -2.41
N GLY A 98 -14.44 -14.34 -3.10
CA GLY A 98 -14.51 -13.87 -4.49
C GLY A 98 -15.20 -12.51 -4.62
N SER A 99 -15.27 -11.70 -3.56
CA SER A 99 -15.83 -10.35 -3.66
C SER A 99 -14.84 -9.41 -4.32
N SER A 100 -15.37 -8.44 -5.08
CA SER A 100 -14.56 -7.42 -5.74
C SER A 100 -14.63 -6.10 -4.97
N TRP A 101 -13.50 -5.44 -4.85
CA TRP A 101 -13.27 -4.28 -4.00
C TRP A 101 -12.67 -3.15 -4.83
N ASN A 102 -13.09 -1.92 -4.56
CA ASN A 102 -12.50 -0.74 -5.18
C ASN A 102 -11.26 -0.25 -4.41
N ILE A 103 -10.56 0.74 -4.98
CA ILE A 103 -9.34 1.31 -4.38
C ILE A 103 -9.51 1.94 -2.99
N VAL A 104 -10.74 2.26 -2.57
CA VAL A 104 -11.03 2.81 -1.24
C VAL A 104 -11.44 1.73 -0.23
N GLY A 105 -11.32 0.44 -0.59
CA GLY A 105 -11.60 -0.68 0.32
C GLY A 105 -13.09 -0.98 0.50
N LEU A 106 -13.95 -0.54 -0.43
CA LEU A 106 -15.37 -0.89 -0.44
C LEU A 106 -15.60 -2.09 -1.37
N ALA A 107 -16.26 -3.12 -0.86
CA ALA A 107 -16.74 -4.23 -1.68
C ALA A 107 -17.89 -3.76 -2.57
N VAL A 108 -17.69 -3.86 -3.89
CA VAL A 108 -18.62 -3.40 -4.93
C VAL A 108 -19.33 -4.54 -5.65
N ALA A 109 -18.84 -5.77 -5.53
CA ALA A 109 -19.47 -6.97 -6.08
C ALA A 109 -19.17 -8.21 -5.21
N GLY A 110 -20.00 -9.25 -5.32
CA GLY A 110 -19.84 -10.52 -4.60
C GLY A 110 -20.50 -10.59 -3.22
N PRO A 111 -20.22 -11.65 -2.43
CA PRO A 111 -20.86 -11.90 -1.15
C PRO A 111 -20.71 -10.78 -0.10
N LEU A 112 -19.62 -10.00 -0.16
CA LEU A 112 -19.31 -8.94 0.81
C LEU A 112 -19.74 -7.54 0.34
N VAL A 113 -20.58 -7.40 -0.69
CA VAL A 113 -21.04 -6.08 -1.19
C VAL A 113 -21.48 -5.14 -0.07
N GLY A 114 -21.00 -3.90 -0.14
CA GLY A 114 -21.30 -2.83 0.81
C GLY A 114 -20.46 -2.88 2.09
N ARG A 115 -19.62 -3.90 2.28
CA ARG A 115 -18.64 -3.96 3.37
C ARG A 115 -17.43 -3.09 3.06
N GLN A 116 -16.84 -2.54 4.12
CA GLN A 116 -15.75 -1.58 4.05
C GLN A 116 -14.58 -2.09 4.89
N LEU A 117 -13.39 -2.18 4.29
CA LEU A 117 -12.15 -2.45 5.03
C LEU A 117 -11.81 -1.26 5.92
N THR A 118 -11.17 -1.55 7.05
CA THR A 118 -10.74 -0.50 8.00
C THR A 118 -9.47 0.16 7.48
N PRO A 119 -9.47 1.47 7.16
CA PRO A 119 -8.29 2.15 6.64
C PRO A 119 -7.22 2.30 7.73
N ILE A 120 -5.97 2.14 7.33
CA ILE A 120 -4.79 2.38 8.16
C ILE A 120 -4.16 3.70 7.76
N VAL A 121 -3.87 4.53 8.77
CA VAL A 121 -3.19 5.82 8.55
C VAL A 121 -1.79 5.55 8.02
N HIS A 122 -1.51 6.13 6.85
CA HIS A 122 -0.25 6.00 6.17
C HIS A 122 0.13 7.34 5.53
N ALA A 123 1.39 7.45 5.10
CA ALA A 123 1.90 8.62 4.39
C ALA A 123 2.97 8.23 3.38
N ASP A 124 3.05 9.01 2.31
CA ASP A 124 4.13 8.92 1.32
C ASP A 124 5.31 9.78 1.76
N HIS A 125 6.49 9.16 1.84
CA HIS A 125 7.74 9.85 2.16
C HIS A 125 8.84 9.47 1.18
N PHE A 126 9.86 10.33 1.11
CA PHE A 126 11.18 9.90 0.62
C PHE A 126 11.93 9.20 1.75
N TRP A 127 12.68 8.16 1.42
CA TRP A 127 13.38 7.34 2.42
C TRP A 127 14.31 8.16 3.31
N PHE A 128 15.06 9.11 2.74
CA PHE A 128 16.01 9.90 3.51
C PHE A 128 15.36 10.70 4.64
N SER A 129 14.14 11.22 4.42
CA SER A 129 13.44 12.02 5.42
C SER A 129 12.85 11.11 6.49
N TRP A 130 12.23 10.00 6.10
CA TRP A 130 11.63 9.06 7.04
C TRP A 130 12.67 8.36 7.92
N ALA A 131 13.70 7.78 7.33
CA ALA A 131 14.71 6.99 8.04
C ALA A 131 15.51 7.81 9.05
N ALA A 132 15.63 9.13 8.85
CA ALA A 132 16.26 10.02 9.81
C ALA A 132 15.46 10.13 11.12
N PHE A 133 14.14 10.02 11.07
CA PHE A 133 13.25 10.09 12.26
C PHE A 133 12.83 8.70 12.77
N ARG A 134 12.91 7.65 11.95
CA ARG A 134 12.51 6.29 12.27
C ARG A 134 13.55 5.27 11.78
N PRO A 135 14.76 5.25 12.38
CA PRO A 135 15.83 4.37 11.94
C PRO A 135 15.51 2.88 12.13
N ASP A 136 14.65 2.52 13.07
CA ASP A 136 14.28 1.11 13.32
C ASP A 136 13.12 0.62 12.43
N THR A 137 12.76 1.39 11.39
CA THR A 137 11.69 1.02 10.44
C THR A 137 11.96 -0.35 9.82
N ILE A 138 10.94 -1.22 9.85
CA ILE A 138 10.94 -2.47 9.10
C ILE A 138 10.56 -2.15 7.66
N ILE A 139 11.41 -2.55 6.72
CA ILE A 139 11.19 -2.33 5.30
C ILE A 139 10.62 -3.63 4.73
N TYR A 140 9.47 -3.56 4.07
CA TYR A 140 8.92 -4.70 3.37
C TYR A 140 9.87 -5.14 2.26
N GLN A 141 10.13 -6.44 2.21
CA GLN A 141 10.92 -7.10 1.19
C GLN A 141 10.05 -8.20 0.61
N ASP A 142 10.00 -8.29 -0.71
CA ASP A 142 9.31 -9.41 -1.35
C ASP A 142 10.09 -10.70 -1.08
N ALA A 143 9.40 -11.74 -0.60
CA ALA A 143 10.02 -12.96 -0.12
C ALA A 143 10.72 -13.77 -1.23
N ASP A 144 10.45 -13.44 -2.50
CA ASP A 144 11.02 -14.06 -3.70
C ASP A 144 12.07 -13.18 -4.44
N SER A 145 12.57 -12.11 -3.80
CA SER A 145 13.65 -11.24 -4.36
C SER A 145 15.07 -11.77 -4.19
#